data_AF-A0A6M8VA98-F1
#
_entry.id   AF-A0A6M8VA98-F1
#
_cell.length_a   1.000
_cell.length_b   1.000
_cell.length_c   1.000
_cell.angle_alpha   90.00
_cell.angle_beta   90.00
_cell.angle_gamma   90.00
#
_symmetry.space_group_name_H-M   'P 1'
#
loop_
_entity.id
_entity.type
_entity.pdbx_description
1 polymer ?
#
loop_
_entity_poly.entity_id
_entity_poly.type
_entity_poly.pdbx_seq_one_letter_code
_entity_poly.pdbx_strand_id
1 'polypeptide(L)'
;MKNKLLIVLFILIQYNLLSQSLWDKLSLPLEYNQIMGNDTTLLDLETIVYNKEENIINLKYLYAVRELVDKYETEKREFLLQNLLTVLDTTKIITSDSLIYELWYLAFENDMIARGYLGDLQAVDGMKYLRNHPRDTEQVNLTAIYYLTRVGIYEDFQTILDLINTSNSDNGYSPCYLRYFIENPDVVDDIKNILIPIVKYNSKTEYDFLVSCCLEVLSQIDSVALNEALEWGFNNNEGKVRLWFFDQVGKLNKEDQPRLSRMALLSETNVELLSYYLPAVHDITSKNVSAKYSSPNWVYFLNELSNTMHHDLLKKRISYFRTNFIPINEISLFDSSQQIGYVYNLIDTVSNYTWLGDLNFSNELKNILTTAKTNLQNGDSLACRVQVKAFQDLVDNVYKDSLNTDQRFVTIEGWKFLYWNAQYILDRLPKP
;
A
#
# COMPACT_ATOMS: atom_id res chain seq x y z
N MET A 1 -48.50 -1.74 17.03
CA MET A 1 -47.28 -1.40 17.82
C MET A 1 -46.57 -2.64 18.37
N LYS A 2 -47.26 -3.62 18.99
CA LYS A 2 -46.63 -4.86 19.51
C LYS A 2 -45.72 -5.59 18.51
N ASN A 3 -46.14 -5.79 17.25
CA ASN A 3 -45.34 -6.52 16.26
C ASN A 3 -44.09 -5.73 15.79
N LYS A 4 -44.14 -4.39 15.77
CA LYS A 4 -42.97 -3.56 15.43
C LYS A 4 -41.94 -3.53 16.58
N LEU A 5 -42.42 -3.52 17.82
CA LEU A 5 -41.56 -3.61 19.01
C LEU A 5 -40.87 -4.98 19.09
N LEU A 6 -41.58 -6.05 18.72
CA LEU A 6 -41.03 -7.41 18.70
C LEU A 6 -39.95 -7.58 17.63
N ILE A 7 -40.14 -6.98 16.44
CA ILE A 7 -39.14 -6.97 15.36
C ILE A 7 -37.91 -6.15 15.77
N VAL A 8 -38.08 -4.99 16.41
CA VAL A 8 -36.95 -4.19 16.91
C VAL A 8 -36.21 -4.94 18.02
N LEU A 9 -36.91 -5.63 18.93
CA LEU A 9 -36.28 -6.51 19.91
C LEU A 9 -35.55 -7.69 19.23
N PHE A 10 -36.13 -8.30 18.19
CA PHE A 10 -35.48 -9.39 17.46
C PHE A 10 -34.23 -8.93 16.72
N ILE A 11 -34.26 -7.74 16.12
CA ILE A 11 -33.09 -7.12 15.47
C ILE A 11 -32.04 -6.77 16.53
N LEU A 12 -32.41 -6.18 17.67
CA LEU A 12 -31.47 -5.88 18.76
C LEU A 12 -30.90 -7.14 19.42
N ILE A 13 -31.68 -8.22 19.53
CA ILE A 13 -31.22 -9.51 20.04
C ILE A 13 -30.30 -10.18 19.00
N GLN A 14 -30.61 -10.13 17.70
CA GLN A 14 -29.72 -10.65 16.66
C GLN A 14 -28.42 -9.84 16.52
N TYR A 15 -28.47 -8.52 16.71
CA TYR A 15 -27.27 -7.68 16.79
C TYR A 15 -26.44 -7.95 18.06
N ASN A 16 -27.04 -8.40 19.16
CA ASN A 16 -26.31 -8.81 20.37
C ASN A 16 -25.85 -10.28 20.35
N LEU A 17 -26.51 -11.15 19.58
CA LEU A 17 -26.11 -12.55 19.41
C LEU A 17 -24.85 -12.71 18.55
N LEU A 18 -24.55 -11.70 17.73
CA LEU A 18 -23.30 -11.55 16.99
C LEU A 18 -22.67 -10.21 17.42
N SER A 19 -22.16 -10.15 18.65
CA SER A 19 -21.31 -9.03 19.08
C SER A 19 -20.22 -8.81 18.02
N GLN A 20 -20.14 -7.61 17.46
CA GLN A 20 -19.09 -7.28 16.51
C GLN A 20 -17.74 -7.51 17.20
N SER A 21 -16.81 -8.15 16.49
CA SER A 21 -15.46 -8.34 16.98
C SER A 21 -14.87 -7.00 17.44
N LEU A 22 -14.21 -7.00 18.59
CA LEU A 22 -13.49 -5.82 19.07
C LEU A 22 -12.15 -5.66 18.35
N TRP A 23 -11.53 -6.77 17.94
CA TRP A 23 -10.14 -6.81 17.48
C TRP A 23 -9.93 -7.67 16.23
N ASP A 24 -8.79 -7.50 15.59
CA ASP A 24 -8.40 -8.32 14.46
C ASP A 24 -7.89 -9.70 14.92
N LYS A 25 -8.00 -10.68 14.02
CA LYS A 25 -7.62 -12.08 14.26
C LYS A 25 -6.12 -12.23 14.47
N LEU A 26 -5.72 -13.15 15.34
CA LEU A 26 -4.31 -13.58 15.45
C LEU A 26 -3.95 -14.53 14.32
N SER A 27 -2.81 -14.27 13.67
CA SER A 27 -2.23 -15.19 12.71
C SER A 27 -1.54 -16.37 13.42
N LEU A 28 -1.51 -17.50 12.71
CA LEU A 28 -0.72 -18.66 13.10
C LEU A 28 0.72 -18.48 12.57
N PRO A 29 1.74 -18.63 13.43
CA PRO A 29 3.12 -18.47 13.01
C PRO A 29 3.62 -19.72 12.25
N LEU A 30 4.79 -19.60 11.63
CA LEU A 30 5.36 -20.64 10.76
C LEU A 30 5.63 -21.96 11.49
N GLU A 31 5.88 -21.90 12.80
CA GLU A 31 6.18 -23.04 13.67
C GLU A 31 4.94 -23.86 14.05
N TYR A 32 3.74 -23.38 13.70
CA TYR A 32 2.46 -24.00 14.07
C TYR A 32 2.42 -25.51 13.81
N ASN A 33 2.75 -25.94 12.59
CA ASN A 33 2.69 -27.36 12.22
C ASN A 33 3.68 -28.23 13.00
N GLN A 34 4.84 -27.66 13.38
CA GLN A 34 5.84 -28.38 14.16
C GLN A 34 5.37 -28.61 15.59
N ILE A 35 4.69 -27.62 16.18
CA ILE A 35 4.23 -27.67 17.58
C ILE A 35 2.95 -28.51 17.71
N MET A 36 2.03 -28.40 16.76
CA MET A 36 0.78 -29.17 16.78
C MET A 36 0.96 -30.65 16.41
N GLY A 37 2.04 -31.02 15.72
CA GLY A 37 2.32 -32.43 15.41
C GLY A 37 1.37 -33.04 14.36
N ASN A 38 0.78 -32.20 13.51
CA ASN A 38 -0.12 -32.53 12.38
C ASN A 38 -1.52 -33.08 12.72
N ASP A 39 -1.87 -33.36 13.97
CA ASP A 39 -3.28 -33.57 14.36
C ASP A 39 -3.89 -32.22 14.76
N THR A 40 -4.81 -31.74 13.93
CA THR A 40 -5.55 -30.48 14.13
C THR A 40 -7.05 -30.71 13.99
N THR A 41 -7.49 -31.94 14.28
CA THR A 41 -8.91 -32.28 14.28
C THR A 41 -9.64 -31.46 15.34
N LEU A 42 -10.90 -31.10 15.07
CA LEU A 42 -11.70 -30.28 15.98
C LEU A 42 -11.74 -30.86 17.41
N LEU A 43 -11.88 -32.18 17.53
CA LEU A 43 -11.90 -32.87 18.83
C LEU A 43 -10.57 -32.74 19.58
N ASP A 44 -9.43 -32.85 18.88
CA ASP A 44 -8.11 -32.69 19.50
C ASP A 44 -7.89 -31.25 19.96
N LEU A 45 -8.27 -30.27 19.14
CA LEU A 45 -8.20 -28.85 19.51
C LEU A 45 -9.04 -28.53 20.75
N GLU A 46 -10.28 -29.02 20.82
CA GLU A 46 -11.14 -28.86 22.01
C GLU A 46 -10.52 -29.54 23.24
N THR A 47 -9.93 -30.72 23.06
CA THR A 47 -9.27 -31.48 24.13
C THR A 47 -8.04 -30.73 24.67
N ILE A 48 -7.25 -30.11 23.79
CA ILE A 48 -6.09 -29.28 24.17
C ILE A 48 -6.55 -28.07 24.98
N VAL A 49 -7.60 -27.38 24.55
CA VAL A 49 -8.15 -26.22 25.27
C VAL A 49 -8.73 -26.62 26.64
N TYR A 50 -9.42 -27.76 26.70
CA TYR A 50 -9.97 -28.28 27.96
C TYR A 50 -8.85 -28.66 28.95
N ASN A 51 -7.78 -29.30 28.48
CA ASN A 51 -6.62 -29.70 29.26
C ASN A 51 -5.51 -28.64 29.26
N LYS A 52 -5.87 -27.36 29.47
CA LYS A 52 -4.95 -26.23 29.26
C LYS A 52 -3.67 -26.28 30.08
N GLU A 53 -3.71 -26.75 31.32
CA GLU A 53 -2.55 -26.68 32.22
C GLU A 53 -1.33 -27.45 31.67
N GLU A 54 -1.57 -28.64 31.11
CA GLU A 54 -0.53 -29.48 30.49
C GLU A 54 -0.07 -28.91 29.13
N ASN A 55 -0.97 -28.21 28.43
CA ASN A 55 -0.76 -27.74 27.06
C ASN A 55 -0.26 -26.29 26.98
N ILE A 56 -0.28 -25.53 28.08
CA ILE A 56 0.40 -24.24 28.17
C ILE A 56 1.92 -24.46 28.16
N ILE A 57 2.40 -25.49 28.86
CA ILE A 57 3.84 -25.78 29.01
C ILE A 57 4.52 -26.11 27.66
N ASN A 58 3.78 -26.73 26.74
CA ASN A 58 4.28 -27.14 25.42
C ASN A 58 3.80 -26.21 24.28
N LEU A 59 3.22 -25.05 24.62
CA LEU A 59 2.65 -24.05 23.70
C LEU A 59 1.45 -24.50 22.86
N LYS A 60 1.02 -25.77 22.92
CA LYS A 60 -0.11 -26.28 22.12
C LYS A 60 -1.41 -25.54 22.44
N TYR A 61 -1.60 -25.14 23.69
CA TYR A 61 -2.78 -24.38 24.11
C TYR A 61 -2.99 -23.12 23.27
N LEU A 62 -1.94 -22.31 23.11
CA LEU A 62 -2.04 -21.02 22.41
C LEU A 62 -2.49 -21.22 20.95
N TYR A 63 -1.89 -22.20 20.28
CA TYR A 63 -2.17 -22.51 18.89
C TYR A 63 -3.53 -23.17 18.69
N ALA A 64 -3.95 -24.04 19.60
CA ALA A 64 -5.27 -24.66 19.54
C ALA A 64 -6.38 -23.60 19.67
N VAL A 65 -6.23 -22.64 20.59
CA VAL A 65 -7.15 -21.51 20.72
C VAL A 65 -7.22 -20.71 19.42
N ARG A 66 -6.06 -20.33 18.84
CA ARG A 66 -6.02 -19.57 17.58
C ARG A 66 -6.66 -20.32 16.43
N GLU A 67 -6.42 -21.62 16.31
CA GLU A 67 -6.99 -22.47 15.25
C GLU A 67 -8.51 -22.62 15.40
N LEU A 68 -9.00 -22.79 16.63
CA LEU A 68 -10.43 -22.88 16.92
C LEU A 68 -11.15 -21.57 16.61
N VAL A 69 -10.55 -20.43 17.02
CA VAL A 69 -11.04 -19.12 16.60
C VAL A 69 -10.95 -18.99 15.08
N ASP A 70 -9.91 -19.53 14.45
CA ASP A 70 -9.67 -19.32 13.03
C ASP A 70 -10.66 -20.02 12.11
N LYS A 71 -10.93 -21.29 12.40
CA LYS A 71 -11.71 -22.17 11.54
C LYS A 71 -13.11 -22.43 12.06
N TYR A 72 -13.34 -22.26 13.35
CA TYR A 72 -14.56 -22.73 14.02
C TYR A 72 -15.26 -21.65 14.85
N GLU A 73 -14.95 -20.37 14.63
CA GLU A 73 -15.50 -19.24 15.40
C GLU A 73 -17.02 -19.34 15.62
N THR A 74 -17.80 -19.50 14.54
CA THR A 74 -19.27 -19.52 14.63
C THR A 74 -19.80 -20.76 15.34
N GLU A 75 -19.20 -21.93 15.12
CA GLU A 75 -19.64 -23.20 15.69
C GLU A 75 -19.24 -23.33 17.17
N LYS A 76 -18.06 -22.81 17.53
CA LYS A 76 -17.41 -23.04 18.82
C LYS A 76 -17.28 -21.79 19.67
N ARG A 77 -17.95 -20.69 19.31
CA ARG A 77 -17.97 -19.45 20.09
C ARG A 77 -18.28 -19.68 21.56
N GLU A 78 -19.36 -20.40 21.87
CA GLU A 78 -19.76 -20.64 23.25
C GLU A 78 -18.74 -21.50 24.00
N PHE A 79 -18.24 -22.56 23.36
CA PHE A 79 -17.18 -23.40 23.90
C PHE A 79 -15.94 -22.57 24.24
N LEU A 80 -15.48 -21.73 23.31
CA LEU A 80 -14.32 -20.87 23.51
C LEU A 80 -14.55 -19.89 24.67
N LEU A 81 -15.65 -19.15 24.68
CA LEU A 81 -15.94 -18.19 25.74
C LEU A 81 -16.06 -18.85 27.13
N GLN A 82 -16.49 -20.11 27.22
CA GLN A 82 -16.57 -20.86 28.47
C GLN A 82 -15.23 -21.43 28.94
N ASN A 83 -14.24 -21.60 28.05
CA ASN A 83 -12.98 -22.27 28.39
C ASN A 83 -11.74 -21.34 28.36
N LEU A 84 -11.82 -20.17 27.71
CA LEU A 84 -10.79 -19.13 27.71
C LEU A 84 -10.77 -18.34 29.03
N LEU A 85 -10.48 -19.06 30.11
CA LEU A 85 -10.52 -18.60 31.50
C LEU A 85 -9.15 -18.75 32.17
N THR A 86 -8.07 -18.51 31.44
CA THR A 86 -6.73 -18.46 32.06
C THR A 86 -6.71 -17.37 33.13
N VAL A 87 -6.08 -17.66 34.28
CA VAL A 87 -5.96 -16.72 35.40
C VAL A 87 -4.49 -16.60 35.75
N LEU A 88 -4.01 -15.38 35.91
CA LEU A 88 -2.67 -15.11 36.41
C LEU A 88 -2.69 -15.17 37.94
N ASP A 89 -2.24 -16.28 38.51
CA ASP A 89 -2.08 -16.42 39.97
C ASP A 89 -0.74 -15.82 40.41
N THR A 90 -0.74 -14.52 40.68
CA THR A 90 0.45 -13.79 41.16
C THR A 90 0.93 -14.23 42.55
N THR A 91 0.14 -15.05 43.27
CA THR A 91 0.47 -15.52 44.63
C THR A 91 1.12 -16.90 44.65
N LYS A 92 0.92 -17.73 43.62
CA LYS A 92 1.54 -19.08 43.50
C LYS A 92 2.80 -19.12 42.64
N ILE A 93 3.09 -18.07 41.88
CA ILE A 93 4.19 -18.06 40.93
C ILE A 93 5.35 -17.27 41.53
N ILE A 94 6.31 -18.02 42.08
CA ILE A 94 7.26 -17.56 43.11
C ILE A 94 8.29 -16.54 42.59
N THR A 95 8.49 -16.39 41.27
CA THR A 95 9.30 -15.31 40.68
C THR A 95 8.80 -15.00 39.27
N SER A 96 8.70 -13.72 38.91
CA SER A 96 8.46 -13.24 37.53
C SER A 96 9.45 -13.79 36.51
N ASP A 97 10.60 -14.31 36.97
CA ASP A 97 11.70 -14.82 36.15
C ASP A 97 11.59 -16.32 35.82
N SER A 98 10.46 -16.97 36.14
CA SER A 98 10.25 -18.38 35.79
C SER A 98 9.67 -18.51 34.38
N LEU A 99 10.26 -19.37 33.54
CA LEU A 99 9.69 -19.77 32.24
C LEU A 99 8.20 -20.15 32.34
N ILE A 100 7.78 -20.74 33.46
CA ILE A 100 6.37 -21.10 33.70
C ILE A 100 5.50 -19.84 33.78
N TYR A 101 5.94 -18.79 34.49
CA TYR A 101 5.22 -17.52 34.55
C TYR A 101 5.00 -16.94 33.14
N GLU A 102 6.07 -16.92 32.32
CA GLU A 102 5.99 -16.39 30.96
C GLU A 102 4.97 -17.12 30.09
N LEU A 103 4.91 -18.46 30.18
CA LEU A 103 3.97 -19.27 29.42
C LEU A 103 2.52 -19.01 29.85
N TRP A 104 2.27 -18.88 31.15
CA TRP A 104 0.94 -18.53 31.67
C TRP A 104 0.54 -17.09 31.31
N TYR A 105 1.50 -16.16 31.31
CA TYR A 105 1.29 -14.78 30.84
C TYR A 105 0.87 -14.76 29.37
N LEU A 106 1.59 -15.47 28.51
CA LEU A 106 1.26 -15.60 27.09
C LEU A 106 -0.10 -16.27 26.87
N ALA A 107 -0.44 -17.30 27.66
CA ALA A 107 -1.74 -17.95 27.58
C ALA A 107 -2.88 -17.01 27.98
N PHE A 108 -2.71 -16.22 29.04
CA PHE A 108 -3.69 -15.21 29.45
C PHE A 108 -3.88 -14.14 28.38
N GLU A 109 -2.79 -13.60 27.84
CA GLU A 109 -2.83 -12.64 26.73
C GLU A 109 -3.55 -13.22 25.51
N ASN A 110 -3.24 -14.46 25.13
CA ASN A 110 -3.88 -15.16 24.01
C ASN A 110 -5.39 -15.36 24.23
N ASP A 111 -5.81 -15.72 25.45
CA ASP A 111 -7.22 -15.82 25.83
C ASP A 111 -7.94 -14.48 25.65
N MET A 112 -7.35 -13.39 26.15
CA MET A 112 -7.95 -12.07 26.04
C MET A 112 -8.11 -11.67 24.58
N ILE A 113 -7.07 -11.84 23.75
CA ILE A 113 -7.13 -11.51 22.32
C ILE A 113 -8.23 -12.32 21.62
N ALA A 114 -8.28 -13.63 21.85
CA ALA A 114 -9.31 -14.51 21.29
C ALA A 114 -10.72 -14.08 21.73
N ARG A 115 -10.91 -13.74 23.01
CA ARG A 115 -12.19 -13.26 23.54
C ARG A 115 -12.60 -11.92 22.95
N GLY A 116 -11.66 -10.99 22.77
CA GLY A 116 -11.92 -9.71 22.13
C GLY A 116 -12.32 -9.87 20.66
N TYR A 117 -11.69 -10.81 19.95
CA TYR A 117 -12.11 -11.20 18.60
C TYR A 117 -13.54 -11.75 18.57
N LEU A 118 -13.92 -12.55 19.58
CA LEU A 118 -15.28 -13.08 19.74
C LEU A 118 -16.31 -12.04 20.24
N GLY A 119 -15.89 -10.79 20.43
CA GLY A 119 -16.72 -9.66 20.86
C GLY A 119 -17.04 -9.63 22.36
N ASP A 120 -16.24 -10.29 23.20
CA ASP A 120 -16.43 -10.32 24.65
C ASP A 120 -15.74 -9.12 25.33
N LEU A 121 -16.53 -8.28 26.00
CA LEU A 121 -16.07 -7.08 26.69
C LEU A 121 -15.11 -7.38 27.86
N GLN A 122 -15.15 -8.59 28.44
CA GLN A 122 -14.19 -8.97 29.49
C GLN A 122 -12.73 -8.95 28.99
N ALA A 123 -12.53 -9.10 27.68
CA ALA A 123 -11.21 -8.97 27.07
C ALA A 123 -10.59 -7.59 27.30
N VAL A 124 -11.41 -6.52 27.29
CA VAL A 124 -10.95 -5.15 27.52
C VAL A 124 -10.42 -5.01 28.95
N ASP A 125 -11.13 -5.56 29.94
CA ASP A 125 -10.68 -5.53 31.34
C ASP A 125 -9.42 -6.37 31.55
N GLY A 126 -9.31 -7.51 30.86
CA GLY A 126 -8.08 -8.31 30.85
C GLY A 126 -6.88 -7.56 30.24
N MET A 127 -7.08 -6.79 29.16
CA MET A 127 -6.02 -5.97 28.60
C MET A 127 -5.63 -4.81 29.52
N LYS A 128 -6.60 -4.17 30.20
CA LYS A 128 -6.29 -3.19 31.25
C LYS A 128 -5.46 -3.80 32.39
N TYR A 129 -5.78 -5.04 32.76
CA TYR A 129 -5.00 -5.78 33.76
C TYR A 129 -3.56 -5.99 33.29
N LEU A 130 -3.36 -6.51 32.07
CA LEU A 130 -2.03 -6.75 31.48
C LEU A 130 -1.21 -5.47 31.31
N ARG A 131 -1.85 -4.36 30.91
CA ARG A 131 -1.23 -3.04 30.85
C ARG A 131 -0.62 -2.63 32.20
N ASN A 132 -1.38 -2.83 33.29
CA ASN A 132 -0.97 -2.44 34.63
C ASN A 132 -0.02 -3.45 35.30
N HIS A 133 0.07 -4.67 34.77
CA HIS A 133 0.92 -5.75 35.25
C HIS A 133 1.76 -6.30 34.09
N PRO A 134 2.73 -5.50 33.61
CA PRO A 134 3.63 -5.93 32.55
C PRO A 134 4.43 -7.16 33.01
N ARG A 135 4.90 -7.96 32.04
CA ARG A 135 5.67 -9.18 32.30
C ARG A 135 6.95 -8.89 33.07
N ASP A 136 7.61 -7.79 32.73
CA ASP A 136 8.82 -7.27 33.34
C ASP A 136 8.48 -5.91 33.97
N THR A 137 8.90 -5.69 35.21
CA THR A 137 8.65 -4.45 35.97
C THR A 137 9.26 -3.21 35.32
N GLU A 138 10.26 -3.37 34.45
CA GLU A 138 10.91 -2.27 33.72
C GLU A 138 10.28 -1.97 32.35
N GLN A 139 9.25 -2.72 31.93
CA GLN A 139 8.67 -2.61 30.59
C GLN A 139 7.18 -2.25 30.62
N VAL A 140 6.70 -1.62 29.55
CA VAL A 140 5.25 -1.47 29.31
C VAL A 140 4.74 -2.63 28.47
N ASN A 141 3.49 -3.06 28.71
CA ASN A 141 2.87 -4.07 27.84
C ASN A 141 2.30 -3.41 26.56
N LEU A 142 3.15 -3.32 25.54
CA LEU A 142 2.79 -2.74 24.23
C LEU A 142 1.64 -3.48 23.53
N THR A 143 1.53 -4.80 23.71
CA THR A 143 0.42 -5.59 23.15
C THR A 143 -0.90 -5.15 23.75
N ALA A 144 -0.97 -5.04 25.09
CA ALA A 144 -2.15 -4.58 25.78
C ALA A 144 -2.53 -3.16 25.38
N ILE A 145 -1.56 -2.25 25.31
CA ILE A 145 -1.77 -0.87 24.84
C ILE A 145 -2.36 -0.87 23.43
N TYR A 146 -1.76 -1.61 22.49
CA TYR A 146 -2.27 -1.71 21.12
C TYR A 146 -3.74 -2.16 21.08
N TYR A 147 -4.11 -3.24 21.78
CA TYR A 147 -5.49 -3.72 21.76
C TYR A 147 -6.47 -2.77 22.45
N LEU A 148 -6.03 -2.05 23.48
CA LEU A 148 -6.83 -1.00 24.13
C LEU A 148 -7.08 0.18 23.19
N THR A 149 -6.11 0.60 22.38
CA THR A 149 -6.32 1.68 21.41
C THR A 149 -7.30 1.30 20.30
N ARG A 150 -7.38 0.02 19.91
CA ARG A 150 -8.38 -0.48 18.94
C ARG A 150 -9.83 -0.36 19.42
N VAL A 151 -10.05 -0.25 20.74
CA VAL A 151 -11.38 0.00 21.33
C VAL A 151 -11.54 1.43 21.85
N GLY A 152 -10.66 2.36 21.44
CA GLY A 152 -10.76 3.78 21.73
C GLY A 152 -10.18 4.22 23.08
N ILE A 153 -9.35 3.39 23.73
CA ILE A 153 -8.69 3.74 25.00
C ILE A 153 -7.26 4.20 24.69
N TYR A 154 -6.99 5.50 24.82
CA TYR A 154 -5.74 6.15 24.38
C TYR A 154 -4.91 6.75 25.53
N GLU A 155 -5.18 6.37 26.77
CA GLU A 155 -4.58 6.95 28.00
C GLU A 155 -3.04 6.86 28.03
N ASP A 156 -2.47 5.89 27.32
CA ASP A 156 -1.04 5.56 27.33
C ASP A 156 -0.18 6.40 26.35
N PHE A 157 -0.78 7.37 25.63
CA PHE A 157 -0.05 8.19 24.65
C PHE A 157 1.18 8.88 25.24
N GLN A 158 1.02 9.58 26.37
CA GLN A 158 2.12 10.29 27.01
C GLN A 158 3.20 9.34 27.53
N THR A 159 2.80 8.19 28.08
CA THR A 159 3.73 7.15 28.54
C THR A 159 4.60 6.65 27.40
N ILE A 160 4.01 6.36 26.24
CA ILE A 160 4.76 5.92 25.05
C ILE A 160 5.68 7.03 24.55
N LEU A 161 5.22 8.29 24.55
CA LEU A 161 6.04 9.43 24.14
C LEU A 161 7.27 9.62 25.04
N ASP A 162 7.10 9.52 26.36
CA ASP A 162 8.18 9.66 27.32
C ASP A 162 9.23 8.54 27.15
N LEU A 163 8.79 7.31 26.88
CA LEU A 163 9.68 6.18 26.59
C LEU A 163 10.48 6.39 25.30
N ILE A 164 9.83 6.89 24.25
CA ILE A 164 10.52 7.22 22.99
C ILE A 164 11.61 8.28 23.25
N ASN A 165 11.29 9.34 24.00
CA ASN A 165 12.21 10.45 24.26
C ASN A 165 13.37 10.10 25.19
N THR A 166 13.18 9.14 26.10
CA THR A 166 14.21 8.70 27.07
C THR A 166 14.98 7.47 26.60
N SER A 167 14.56 6.84 25.51
CA SER A 167 15.26 5.70 24.93
C SER A 167 16.65 6.09 24.44
N ASN A 168 17.68 5.48 25.05
CA ASN A 168 18.96 5.29 24.38
C ASN A 168 18.83 4.08 23.43
N SER A 169 19.80 3.89 22.52
CA SER A 169 19.79 2.87 21.46
C SER A 169 19.45 1.43 21.88
N ASP A 170 19.44 1.13 23.18
CA ASP A 170 19.40 -0.21 23.74
C ASP A 170 18.01 -0.61 24.31
N ASN A 171 17.08 0.34 24.52
CA ASN A 171 15.80 0.07 25.19
C ASN A 171 14.63 -0.30 24.24
N GLY A 172 14.86 -0.33 22.92
CA GLY A 172 13.92 -0.89 21.93
C GLY A 172 12.63 -0.09 21.67
N TYR A 173 12.38 1.04 22.33
CA TYR A 173 11.21 1.88 22.08
C TYR A 173 11.42 2.79 20.88
N SER A 174 10.50 2.71 19.91
CA SER A 174 10.59 3.43 18.64
C SER A 174 9.36 4.32 18.40
N PRO A 175 9.51 5.47 17.73
CA PRO A 175 8.39 6.26 17.20
C PRO A 175 7.37 5.46 16.39
N CYS A 176 7.71 4.26 15.87
CA CYS A 176 6.72 3.39 15.23
C CYS A 176 5.53 3.09 16.16
N TYR A 177 5.70 3.11 17.49
CA TYR A 177 4.60 2.85 18.45
C TYR A 177 3.57 3.98 18.52
N LEU A 178 3.89 5.19 18.04
CA LEU A 178 2.90 6.26 17.91
C LEU A 178 1.76 5.88 16.95
N ARG A 179 1.99 4.92 16.05
CA ARG A 179 0.97 4.36 15.16
C ARG A 179 -0.25 3.82 15.90
N TYR A 180 -0.10 3.41 17.17
CA TYR A 180 -1.22 2.87 17.95
C TYR A 180 -2.28 3.92 18.25
N PHE A 181 -1.93 5.20 18.18
CA PHE A 181 -2.78 6.31 18.60
C PHE A 181 -3.32 7.13 17.41
N ILE A 182 -3.09 6.70 16.17
CA ILE A 182 -3.45 7.47 14.96
C ILE A 182 -4.96 7.64 14.77
N GLU A 183 -5.76 6.76 15.36
CA GLU A 183 -7.23 6.84 15.34
C GLU A 183 -7.77 7.86 16.35
N ASN A 184 -6.93 8.38 17.26
CA ASN A 184 -7.33 9.41 18.21
C ASN A 184 -7.10 10.82 17.61
N PRO A 185 -8.16 11.54 17.21
CA PRO A 185 -8.02 12.85 16.57
C PRO A 185 -7.32 13.89 17.46
N ASP A 186 -7.38 13.74 18.79
CA ASP A 186 -6.82 14.71 19.72
C ASP A 186 -5.29 14.73 19.75
N VAL A 187 -4.62 13.66 19.28
CA VAL A 187 -3.15 13.52 19.34
C VAL A 187 -2.49 13.39 17.96
N VAL A 188 -3.27 13.30 16.88
CA VAL A 188 -2.73 13.13 15.51
C VAL A 188 -1.81 14.29 15.11
N ASP A 189 -2.17 15.53 15.45
CA ASP A 189 -1.33 16.69 15.16
C ASP A 189 -0.02 16.66 15.97
N ASP A 190 -0.05 16.22 17.22
CA ASP A 190 1.16 16.03 18.04
C ASP A 190 2.07 14.96 17.45
N ILE A 191 1.50 13.82 17.02
CA ILE A 191 2.24 12.75 16.33
C ILE A 191 2.94 13.32 15.08
N LYS A 192 2.24 14.09 14.23
CA LYS A 192 2.87 14.72 13.06
C LYS A 192 4.04 15.64 13.45
N ASN A 193 3.83 16.47 14.48
CA ASN A 193 4.84 17.41 14.97
C ASN A 193 6.09 16.72 15.52
N ILE A 194 5.97 15.47 15.99
CA ILE A 194 7.09 14.64 16.42
C ILE A 194 7.79 13.97 15.22
N LEU A 195 7.02 13.36 14.32
CA LEU A 195 7.57 12.53 13.24
C LEU A 195 8.26 13.35 12.15
N ILE A 196 7.72 14.51 11.77
CA ILE A 196 8.27 15.32 10.67
C ILE A 196 9.72 15.78 10.97
N PRO A 197 10.05 16.34 12.14
CA PRO A 197 11.43 16.69 12.47
C PRO A 197 12.37 15.49 12.44
N ILE A 198 11.94 14.30 12.91
CA ILE A 198 12.77 13.10 12.86
C ILE A 198 13.12 12.75 11.42
N VAL A 199 12.15 12.77 10.51
CA VAL A 199 12.40 12.49 9.10
C VAL A 199 13.39 13.48 8.49
N LYS A 200 13.24 14.77 8.80
CA LYS A 200 14.08 15.83 8.24
C LYS A 200 15.50 15.83 8.81
N TYR A 201 15.68 15.59 10.11
CA TYR A 201 16.95 15.87 10.77
C TYR A 201 17.75 14.63 11.17
N ASN A 202 17.15 13.43 11.16
CA ASN A 202 17.84 12.21 11.58
C ASN A 202 18.35 11.33 10.43
N SER A 203 18.01 11.62 9.16
CA SER A 203 18.45 10.81 8.03
C SER A 203 19.97 10.93 7.79
N LYS A 204 20.75 10.03 8.37
CA LYS A 204 22.23 10.04 8.25
C LYS A 204 22.77 9.06 7.22
N THR A 205 22.02 8.00 6.90
CA THR A 205 22.44 6.94 5.97
C THR A 205 21.26 6.46 5.13
N GLU A 206 21.57 5.78 4.02
CA GLU A 206 20.61 4.89 3.38
C GLU A 206 20.11 3.85 4.42
N TYR A 207 18.79 3.56 4.45
CA TYR A 207 18.16 2.56 5.34
C TYR A 207 18.05 2.92 6.82
N ASP A 208 17.89 4.20 7.15
CA ASP A 208 17.56 4.58 8.52
C ASP A 208 16.18 4.01 8.92
N PHE A 209 16.18 3.01 9.81
CA PHE A 209 14.98 2.33 10.29
C PHE A 209 14.02 3.30 10.96
N LEU A 210 14.55 4.26 11.73
CA LEU A 210 13.76 5.25 12.44
C LEU A 210 12.98 6.12 11.45
N VAL A 211 13.69 6.66 10.45
CA VAL A 211 13.06 7.48 9.40
C VAL A 211 12.04 6.67 8.60
N SER A 212 12.37 5.41 8.26
CA SER A 212 11.45 4.51 7.53
C SER A 212 10.14 4.33 8.28
N CYS A 213 10.21 4.06 9.60
CA CYS A 213 9.04 3.95 10.45
C CYS A 213 8.24 5.25 10.50
N CYS A 214 8.89 6.40 10.69
CA CYS A 214 8.20 7.69 10.73
C CYS A 214 7.43 7.98 9.44
N LEU A 215 8.02 7.66 8.28
CA LEU A 215 7.35 7.79 6.98
C LEU A 215 6.14 6.87 6.85
N GLU A 216 6.24 5.62 7.32
CA GLU A 216 5.12 4.68 7.31
C GLU A 216 3.95 5.18 8.17
N VAL A 217 4.23 5.70 9.37
CA VAL A 217 3.18 6.26 10.24
C VAL A 217 2.58 7.53 9.62
N LEU A 218 3.40 8.44 9.07
CA LEU A 218 2.92 9.62 8.35
C LEU A 218 1.98 9.25 7.18
N SER A 219 2.28 8.15 6.48
CA SER A 219 1.45 7.68 5.35
C SER A 219 0.04 7.24 5.74
N GLN A 220 -0.18 6.91 7.01
CA GLN A 220 -1.48 6.50 7.54
C GLN A 220 -2.31 7.68 8.05
N ILE A 221 -1.68 8.82 8.37
CA ILE A 221 -2.36 9.96 9.00
C ILE A 221 -2.58 11.16 8.07
N ASP A 222 -1.58 11.51 7.24
CA ASP A 222 -1.62 12.73 6.47
C ASP A 222 -0.72 12.64 5.24
N SER A 223 -1.34 12.41 4.08
CA SER A 223 -0.61 12.32 2.81
C SER A 223 0.09 13.62 2.42
N VAL A 224 -0.40 14.78 2.86
CA VAL A 224 0.23 16.08 2.53
C VAL A 224 1.52 16.21 3.34
N ALA A 225 1.45 15.99 4.65
CA ALA A 225 2.62 16.02 5.52
C ALA A 225 3.68 14.98 5.12
N LEU A 226 3.25 13.78 4.74
CA LEU A 226 4.13 12.75 4.18
C LEU A 226 4.90 13.27 2.95
N ASN A 227 4.18 13.85 1.99
CA ASN A 227 4.76 14.35 0.75
C ASN A 227 5.76 15.47 1.00
N GLU A 228 5.43 16.41 1.89
CA GLU A 228 6.35 17.48 2.29
C GLU A 228 7.62 16.93 2.94
N ALA A 229 7.51 15.90 3.79
CA ALA A 229 8.66 15.28 4.45
C ALA A 229 9.55 14.53 3.44
N LEU A 230 8.96 13.76 2.53
CA LEU A 230 9.67 13.05 1.46
C LEU A 230 10.38 14.01 0.50
N GLU A 231 9.69 15.06 0.05
CA GLU A 231 10.26 16.08 -0.83
C GLU A 231 11.38 16.86 -0.13
N TRP A 232 11.21 17.20 1.15
CA TRP A 232 12.28 17.81 1.94
C TRP A 232 13.50 16.89 1.99
N GLY A 233 13.31 15.60 2.29
CA GLY A 233 14.39 14.62 2.37
C GLY A 233 15.14 14.47 1.04
N PHE A 234 14.42 14.42 -0.08
CA PHE A 234 15.02 14.38 -1.41
C PHE A 234 15.83 15.67 -1.72
N ASN A 235 15.26 16.84 -1.46
CA ASN A 235 15.87 18.12 -1.84
C ASN A 235 17.05 18.54 -0.95
N ASN A 236 17.09 18.10 0.32
CA ASN A 236 18.11 18.52 1.29
C ASN A 236 19.21 17.47 1.51
N ASN A 237 19.15 16.34 0.82
CA ASN A 237 20.21 15.32 0.84
C ASN A 237 20.86 15.18 -0.55
N GLU A 238 21.95 14.44 -0.60
CA GLU A 238 22.70 14.14 -1.82
C GLU A 238 23.09 12.66 -1.88
N GLY A 239 23.59 12.23 -3.04
CA GLY A 239 24.09 10.89 -3.22
C GLY A 239 23.06 9.81 -2.88
N LYS A 240 23.51 8.80 -2.13
CA LYS A 240 22.67 7.64 -1.80
C LYS A 240 21.53 7.95 -0.83
N VAL A 241 21.66 8.96 0.02
CA VAL A 241 20.58 9.36 0.93
C VAL A 241 19.44 10.03 0.13
N ARG A 242 19.78 10.88 -0.85
CA ARG A 242 18.78 11.40 -1.80
C ARG A 242 18.10 10.28 -2.58
N LEU A 243 18.89 9.34 -3.12
CA LEU A 243 18.35 8.21 -3.86
C LEU A 243 17.41 7.36 -2.97
N TRP A 244 17.76 7.15 -1.71
CA TRP A 244 16.91 6.44 -0.77
C TRP A 244 15.57 7.15 -0.55
N PHE A 245 15.55 8.48 -0.37
CA PHE A 245 14.28 9.23 -0.30
C PHE A 245 13.48 9.15 -1.60
N PHE A 246 14.15 9.17 -2.75
CA PHE A 246 13.51 8.94 -4.05
C PHE A 246 12.85 7.55 -4.14
N ASP A 247 13.48 6.51 -3.60
CA ASP A 247 12.91 5.17 -3.52
C ASP A 247 11.72 5.10 -2.55
N GLN A 248 11.77 5.84 -1.44
CA GLN A 248 10.62 5.95 -0.52
C GLN A 248 9.43 6.64 -1.18
N VAL A 249 9.66 7.67 -2.00
CA VAL A 249 8.61 8.27 -2.84
C VAL A 249 8.01 7.23 -3.77
N GLY A 250 8.84 6.39 -4.42
CA GLY A 250 8.34 5.29 -5.25
C GLY A 250 7.39 4.33 -4.52
N LYS A 251 7.57 4.11 -3.22
CA LYS A 251 6.73 3.22 -2.39
C LYS A 251 5.48 3.91 -1.85
N LEU A 252 5.63 5.13 -1.35
CA LEU A 252 4.60 5.83 -0.55
C LEU A 252 3.84 6.90 -1.34
N ASN A 253 4.44 7.47 -2.39
CA ASN A 253 3.84 8.43 -3.31
C ASN A 253 4.38 8.26 -4.74
N LYS A 254 4.11 7.09 -5.33
CA LYS A 254 4.62 6.74 -6.66
C LYS A 254 4.30 7.78 -7.73
N GLU A 255 3.19 8.50 -7.57
CA GLU A 255 2.67 9.46 -8.56
C GLU A 255 3.49 10.74 -8.69
N ASP A 256 4.30 11.09 -7.68
CA ASP A 256 5.20 12.23 -7.71
C ASP A 256 6.64 11.84 -8.11
N GLN A 257 6.96 10.54 -8.06
CA GLN A 257 8.29 10.02 -8.40
C GLN A 257 8.81 10.49 -9.79
N PRO A 258 8.01 10.55 -10.88
CA PRO A 258 8.48 11.06 -12.16
C PRO A 258 8.95 12.50 -12.13
N ARG A 259 8.33 13.38 -11.31
CA ARG A 259 8.76 14.76 -11.17
C ARG A 259 10.15 14.82 -10.54
N LEU A 260 10.35 14.08 -9.44
CA LEU A 260 11.64 14.00 -8.75
C LEU A 260 12.73 13.35 -9.62
N SER A 261 12.39 12.34 -10.42
CA SER A 261 13.33 11.79 -11.41
C SER A 261 13.84 12.85 -12.37
N ARG A 262 12.97 13.74 -12.88
CA ARG A 262 13.44 14.82 -13.77
C ARG A 262 14.42 15.73 -13.07
N MET A 263 14.12 16.10 -11.83
CA MET A 263 14.99 16.95 -11.02
C MET A 263 16.34 16.28 -10.82
N ALA A 264 16.36 15.04 -10.33
CA ALA A 264 17.60 14.29 -10.10
C ALA A 264 18.41 14.07 -11.38
N LEU A 265 17.78 13.73 -12.50
CA LEU A 265 18.48 13.52 -13.78
C LEU A 265 19.14 14.81 -14.31
N LEU A 266 18.71 15.98 -13.84
CA LEU A 266 19.29 17.28 -14.18
C LEU A 266 20.30 17.79 -13.15
N SER A 267 20.20 17.36 -11.87
CA SER A 267 20.96 17.95 -10.76
C SER A 267 21.86 16.98 -10.00
N GLU A 268 21.76 15.66 -10.19
CA GLU A 268 22.61 14.69 -9.53
C GLU A 268 24.04 14.77 -10.07
N THR A 269 24.98 15.04 -9.18
CA THR A 269 26.41 15.15 -9.50
C THR A 269 27.10 13.80 -9.47
N ASN A 270 26.55 12.82 -8.73
CA ASN A 270 27.07 11.46 -8.73
C ASN A 270 26.60 10.69 -9.96
N VAL A 271 27.51 10.57 -10.94
CA VAL A 271 27.26 9.92 -12.23
C VAL A 271 26.86 8.44 -12.10
N GLU A 272 27.33 7.75 -11.07
CA GLU A 272 26.97 6.34 -10.84
C GLU A 272 25.49 6.21 -10.42
N LEU A 273 24.97 7.22 -9.72
CA LEU A 273 23.60 7.24 -9.21
C LEU A 273 22.58 7.74 -10.23
N LEU A 274 23.00 8.60 -11.17
CA LEU A 274 22.14 9.18 -12.21
C LEU A 274 21.23 8.14 -12.87
N SER A 275 21.78 6.95 -13.12
CA SER A 275 21.02 5.89 -13.76
C SER A 275 19.82 5.46 -12.90
N TYR A 276 19.94 5.34 -11.58
CA TYR A 276 18.90 4.82 -10.69
C TYR A 276 17.63 5.67 -10.63
N TYR A 277 17.71 6.95 -10.99
CA TYR A 277 16.53 7.81 -11.11
C TYR A 277 15.70 7.54 -12.37
N LEU A 278 16.15 6.63 -13.25
CA LEU A 278 15.40 6.13 -14.40
C LEU A 278 14.84 4.73 -14.08
N PRO A 279 13.50 4.54 -14.12
CA PRO A 279 12.89 3.23 -13.90
C PRO A 279 13.15 2.27 -15.07
N ALA A 280 13.11 0.97 -14.81
CA ALA A 280 13.07 -0.01 -15.89
C ALA A 280 11.67 -0.06 -16.52
N VAL A 281 11.60 -0.35 -17.83
CA VAL A 281 10.32 -0.47 -18.54
C VAL A 281 9.41 -1.53 -17.90
N HIS A 282 10.00 -2.65 -17.48
CA HIS A 282 9.31 -3.71 -16.75
C HIS A 282 8.58 -3.20 -15.50
N ASP A 283 9.20 -2.32 -14.72
CA ASP A 283 8.62 -1.86 -13.46
C ASP A 283 7.39 -0.97 -13.69
N ILE A 284 7.36 -0.28 -14.83
CA ILE A 284 6.22 0.53 -15.26
C ILE A 284 5.08 -0.41 -15.69
N THR A 285 5.38 -1.41 -16.53
CA THR A 285 4.37 -2.37 -17.02
C THR A 285 3.79 -3.23 -15.91
N SER A 286 4.61 -3.60 -14.93
CA SER A 286 4.21 -4.37 -13.74
C SER A 286 3.53 -3.51 -12.66
N LYS A 287 3.38 -2.19 -12.90
CA LYS A 287 2.79 -1.21 -11.98
C LYS A 287 3.53 -1.06 -10.64
N ASN A 288 4.81 -1.42 -10.61
CA ASN A 288 5.70 -1.22 -9.46
C ASN A 288 6.10 0.26 -9.32
N VAL A 289 6.11 1.02 -10.42
CA VAL A 289 6.30 2.49 -10.42
C VAL A 289 5.12 3.18 -11.13
N SER A 290 5.04 4.51 -11.05
CA SER A 290 3.96 5.26 -11.71
C SER A 290 3.96 5.09 -13.24
N ALA A 291 2.78 4.96 -13.83
CA ALA A 291 2.66 4.86 -15.28
C ALA A 291 2.79 6.22 -15.98
N LYS A 292 2.88 7.34 -15.24
CA LYS A 292 3.32 8.65 -15.76
C LYS A 292 4.73 8.63 -16.35
N TYR A 293 5.58 7.67 -15.98
CA TYR A 293 6.85 7.41 -16.69
C TYR A 293 6.62 6.97 -18.14
N SER A 294 5.43 6.55 -18.53
CA SER A 294 5.08 6.26 -19.93
C SER A 294 4.37 7.42 -20.64
N SER A 295 4.26 8.60 -20.01
CA SER A 295 3.55 9.76 -20.57
C SER A 295 4.34 10.45 -21.70
N PRO A 296 3.65 11.13 -22.64
CA PRO A 296 4.30 11.90 -23.71
C PRO A 296 5.32 12.90 -23.18
N ASN A 297 4.95 13.64 -22.13
CA ASN A 297 5.83 14.63 -21.53
C ASN A 297 7.12 13.96 -20.99
N TRP A 298 7.03 12.79 -20.39
CA TRP A 298 8.21 12.07 -19.88
C TRP A 298 9.13 11.61 -21.01
N VAL A 299 8.57 11.01 -22.06
CA VAL A 299 9.35 10.56 -23.22
C VAL A 299 10.00 11.75 -23.92
N TYR A 300 9.29 12.87 -24.06
CA TYR A 300 9.84 14.10 -24.61
C TYR A 300 11.02 14.63 -23.79
N PHE A 301 10.87 14.68 -22.46
CA PHE A 301 11.97 15.06 -21.57
C PHE A 301 13.20 14.16 -21.74
N LEU A 302 13.03 12.83 -21.81
CA LEU A 302 14.16 11.92 -22.01
C LEU A 302 14.84 12.11 -23.37
N ASN A 303 14.09 12.46 -24.42
CA ASN A 303 14.65 12.76 -25.74
C ASN A 303 15.54 14.01 -25.68
N GLU A 304 15.03 15.10 -25.10
CA GLU A 304 15.79 16.33 -24.93
C GLU A 304 17.03 16.14 -24.04
N LEU A 305 16.87 15.39 -22.95
CA LEU A 305 17.95 15.06 -22.04
C LEU A 305 19.03 14.21 -22.74
N SER A 306 18.66 13.24 -23.57
CA SER A 306 19.62 12.39 -24.30
C SER A 306 20.47 13.19 -25.29
N ASN A 307 19.96 14.30 -25.82
CA ASN A 307 20.66 15.16 -26.78
C ASN A 307 21.74 16.03 -26.10
N THR A 308 21.55 16.35 -24.81
CA THR A 308 22.41 17.30 -24.07
C THR A 308 23.41 16.62 -23.15
N MET A 309 23.20 15.35 -22.81
CA MET A 309 24.02 14.65 -21.82
C MET A 309 25.32 14.08 -22.41
N HIS A 310 26.33 13.88 -21.56
CA HIS A 310 27.61 13.25 -21.93
C HIS A 310 27.88 11.89 -21.26
N HIS A 311 26.91 11.34 -20.51
CA HIS A 311 27.10 10.09 -19.77
C HIS A 311 26.63 8.87 -20.55
N ASP A 312 27.56 8.01 -20.96
CA ASP A 312 27.29 6.85 -21.84
C ASP A 312 26.32 5.84 -21.23
N LEU A 313 26.43 5.55 -19.94
CA LEU A 313 25.55 4.57 -19.27
C LEU A 313 24.10 5.06 -19.26
N LEU A 314 23.87 6.32 -18.88
CA LEU A 314 22.54 6.88 -18.85
C LEU A 314 21.96 7.04 -20.26
N LYS A 315 22.78 7.43 -21.27
CA LYS A 315 22.37 7.39 -22.68
C LYS A 315 21.91 6.01 -23.13
N LYS A 316 22.65 4.95 -22.79
CA LYS A 316 22.27 3.56 -23.09
C LYS A 316 20.95 3.19 -22.40
N ARG A 317 20.76 3.55 -21.13
CA ARG A 317 19.49 3.29 -20.42
C ARG A 317 18.32 4.06 -21.02
N ILE A 318 18.50 5.33 -21.39
CA ILE A 318 17.46 6.12 -22.08
C ILE A 318 17.13 5.51 -23.45
N SER A 319 18.14 5.12 -24.23
CA SER A 319 17.93 4.45 -25.52
C SER A 319 17.16 3.13 -25.36
N TYR A 320 17.52 2.32 -24.36
CA TYR A 320 16.81 1.10 -24.02
C TYR A 320 15.35 1.39 -23.64
N PHE A 321 15.13 2.38 -22.77
CA PHE A 321 13.79 2.83 -22.38
C PHE A 321 12.96 3.22 -23.62
N ARG A 322 13.49 4.12 -24.45
CA ARG A 322 12.82 4.63 -25.67
C ARG A 322 12.44 3.51 -26.63
N THR A 323 13.31 2.53 -26.79
CA THR A 323 13.09 1.39 -27.68
C THR A 323 11.97 0.50 -27.16
N ASN A 324 11.94 0.22 -25.85
CA ASN A 324 11.09 -0.83 -25.28
C ASN A 324 9.81 -0.32 -24.62
N PHE A 325 9.67 0.97 -24.30
CA PHE A 325 8.45 1.45 -23.64
C PHE A 325 7.23 1.28 -24.55
N ILE A 326 6.12 0.97 -23.91
CA ILE A 326 4.77 0.99 -24.49
C ILE A 326 3.96 1.96 -23.62
N PRO A 327 3.25 2.94 -24.21
CA PRO A 327 2.38 3.84 -23.45
C PRO A 327 1.39 3.03 -22.61
N ILE A 328 1.39 3.24 -21.30
CA ILE A 328 0.44 2.60 -20.41
C ILE A 328 -0.83 3.43 -20.37
N ASN A 329 -1.94 2.77 -20.63
CA ASN A 329 -3.25 3.37 -20.46
C ASN A 329 -3.66 3.30 -18.99
N GLU A 330 -3.29 4.33 -18.21
CA GLU A 330 -3.78 4.52 -16.83
C GLU A 330 -5.30 4.68 -16.77
N ILE A 331 -5.91 4.90 -17.94
CA ILE A 331 -7.31 5.17 -18.12
C ILE A 331 -8.16 3.88 -18.19
N SER A 332 -7.85 2.93 -17.32
CA SER A 332 -8.64 1.72 -17.10
C SER A 332 -10.10 2.02 -16.69
N LEU A 333 -10.38 3.24 -16.22
CA LEU A 333 -11.70 3.70 -15.77
C LEU A 333 -12.49 4.52 -16.80
N PHE A 334 -11.89 4.98 -17.90
CA PHE A 334 -12.68 5.73 -18.89
C PHE A 334 -13.56 4.80 -19.70
N ASP A 335 -14.77 5.27 -20.00
CA ASP A 335 -15.56 4.66 -21.07
C ASP A 335 -14.88 4.89 -22.44
N SER A 336 -15.29 4.14 -23.46
CA SER A 336 -14.71 4.23 -24.80
C SER A 336 -14.81 5.65 -25.41
N SER A 337 -15.81 6.46 -25.03
CA SER A 337 -15.98 7.83 -25.55
C SER A 337 -14.94 8.79 -24.95
N GLN A 338 -14.70 8.68 -23.65
CA GLN A 338 -13.66 9.43 -22.96
C GLN A 338 -12.26 9.04 -23.47
N GLN A 339 -12.03 7.75 -23.78
CA GLN A 339 -10.78 7.32 -24.39
C GLN A 339 -10.57 7.88 -25.80
N ILE A 340 -11.61 7.90 -26.65
CA ILE A 340 -11.53 8.56 -27.96
C ILE A 340 -11.19 10.05 -27.78
N GLY A 341 -11.82 10.72 -26.80
CA GLY A 341 -11.49 12.10 -26.44
C GLY A 341 -10.04 12.30 -25.98
N TYR A 342 -9.49 11.35 -25.22
CA TYR A 342 -8.08 11.37 -24.83
C TYR A 342 -7.16 11.24 -26.06
N VAL A 343 -7.39 10.26 -26.94
CA VAL A 343 -6.58 10.09 -28.16
C VAL A 343 -6.68 11.32 -29.07
N TYR A 344 -7.86 11.93 -29.16
CA TYR A 344 -8.05 13.18 -29.89
C TYR A 344 -7.12 14.29 -29.37
N ASN A 345 -7.06 14.49 -28.05
CA ASN A 345 -6.17 15.49 -27.43
C ASN A 345 -4.68 15.08 -27.52
N LEU A 346 -4.41 13.77 -27.57
CA LEU A 346 -3.05 13.24 -27.72
C LEU A 346 -2.46 13.64 -29.08
N ILE A 347 -3.27 13.77 -30.14
CA ILE A 347 -2.83 14.26 -31.46
C ILE A 347 -2.17 15.64 -31.34
N ASP A 348 -2.78 16.56 -30.59
CA ASP A 348 -2.18 17.89 -30.36
C ASP A 348 -0.86 17.80 -29.60
N THR A 349 -0.80 16.93 -28.59
CA THR A 349 0.41 16.73 -27.80
C THR A 349 1.56 16.21 -28.66
N VAL A 350 1.32 15.19 -29.48
CA VAL A 350 2.37 14.63 -30.36
C VAL A 350 2.76 15.60 -31.47
N SER A 351 1.83 16.41 -31.98
CA SER A 351 2.12 17.47 -32.95
C SER A 351 3.00 18.57 -32.34
N ASN A 352 2.68 19.02 -31.12
CA ASN A 352 3.47 20.02 -30.40
C ASN A 352 4.90 19.55 -30.10
N TYR A 353 5.11 18.25 -29.88
CA TYR A 353 6.42 17.65 -29.72
C TYR A 353 7.11 17.29 -31.05
N THR A 354 6.58 17.74 -32.18
CA THR A 354 7.08 17.50 -33.54
C THR A 354 7.22 16.01 -33.88
N TRP A 355 6.39 15.16 -33.27
CA TRP A 355 6.31 13.72 -33.53
C TRP A 355 5.28 13.34 -34.58
N LEU A 356 4.53 14.32 -35.06
CA LEU A 356 3.51 14.20 -36.08
C LEU A 356 3.78 15.27 -37.14
N GLY A 357 3.43 14.95 -38.39
CA GLY A 357 3.51 15.83 -39.55
C GLY A 357 2.64 17.08 -39.45
N ASP A 358 2.33 17.63 -40.62
CA ASP A 358 1.66 18.94 -40.70
C ASP A 358 0.24 18.99 -40.08
N LEU A 359 -0.28 20.22 -40.02
CA LEU A 359 -1.62 20.52 -39.49
C LEU A 359 -2.74 19.80 -40.27
N ASN A 360 -2.57 19.57 -41.57
CA ASN A 360 -3.59 18.90 -42.38
C ASN A 360 -3.73 17.44 -41.94
N PHE A 361 -2.61 16.76 -41.72
CA PHE A 361 -2.62 15.39 -41.24
C PHE A 361 -3.19 15.27 -39.82
N SER A 362 -2.82 16.20 -38.92
CA SER A 362 -3.42 16.31 -37.59
C SER A 362 -4.95 16.43 -37.64
N ASN A 363 -5.46 17.30 -38.53
CA ASN A 363 -6.91 17.49 -38.71
C ASN A 363 -7.60 16.26 -39.30
N GLU A 364 -6.96 15.57 -40.24
CA GLU A 364 -7.48 14.31 -40.80
C GLU A 364 -7.69 13.26 -39.69
N LEU A 365 -6.65 13.04 -38.87
CA LEU A 365 -6.72 12.11 -37.73
C LEU A 365 -7.82 12.47 -36.73
N LYS A 366 -7.96 13.77 -36.41
CA LYS A 366 -9.02 14.29 -35.53
C LYS A 366 -10.42 14.08 -36.10
N ASN A 367 -10.60 14.24 -37.41
CA ASN A 367 -11.89 14.03 -38.07
C ASN A 367 -12.33 12.55 -37.99
N ILE A 368 -11.40 11.61 -38.13
CA ILE A 368 -11.68 10.17 -37.98
C ILE A 368 -12.16 9.88 -36.55
N LEU A 369 -11.46 10.39 -35.53
CA LEU A 369 -11.86 10.19 -34.13
C LEU A 369 -13.17 10.87 -33.77
N THR A 370 -13.43 12.06 -34.33
CA THR A 370 -14.72 12.76 -34.17
C THR A 370 -15.87 11.90 -34.72
N THR A 371 -15.69 11.33 -35.91
CA THR A 371 -16.66 10.41 -36.52
C THR A 371 -16.85 9.15 -35.68
N ALA A 372 -15.77 8.55 -35.17
CA ALA A 372 -15.83 7.41 -34.26
C ALA A 372 -16.68 7.71 -33.02
N LYS A 373 -16.44 8.87 -32.39
CA LYS A 373 -17.16 9.33 -31.21
C LYS A 373 -18.65 9.53 -31.50
N THR A 374 -19.01 10.16 -32.62
CA THR A 374 -20.39 10.34 -33.04
C THR A 374 -21.10 9.00 -33.24
N ASN A 375 -20.46 8.03 -33.91
CA ASN A 375 -21.03 6.68 -34.09
C ASN A 375 -21.29 6.00 -32.75
N LEU A 376 -20.33 6.07 -31.82
CA LEU A 376 -20.48 5.50 -30.48
C LEU A 376 -21.64 6.14 -29.71
N GLN A 377 -21.76 7.48 -29.77
CA GLN A 377 -22.86 8.22 -29.13
C GLN A 377 -24.23 7.87 -29.72
N ASN A 378 -24.28 7.49 -31.00
CA ASN A 378 -25.49 7.02 -31.67
C ASN A 378 -25.80 5.53 -31.39
N GLY A 379 -25.00 4.85 -30.57
CA GLY A 379 -25.17 3.43 -30.24
C GLY A 379 -24.58 2.46 -31.28
N ASP A 380 -23.87 2.96 -32.29
CA ASP A 380 -23.23 2.13 -33.32
C ASP A 380 -21.75 1.85 -32.97
N SER A 381 -21.56 0.89 -32.07
CA SER A 381 -20.23 0.47 -31.62
C SER A 381 -19.39 -0.20 -32.72
N LEU A 382 -20.03 -0.79 -33.75
CA LEU A 382 -19.32 -1.44 -34.86
C LEU A 382 -18.76 -0.38 -35.82
N ALA A 383 -19.56 0.61 -36.22
CA ALA A 383 -19.08 1.73 -37.01
C ALA A 383 -18.04 2.56 -36.23
N CYS A 384 -18.17 2.70 -34.91
CA CYS A 384 -17.11 3.25 -34.06
C CYS A 384 -15.80 2.44 -34.21
N ARG A 385 -15.85 1.11 -34.11
CA ARG A 385 -14.67 0.24 -34.26
C ARG A 385 -13.98 0.44 -35.61
N VAL A 386 -14.76 0.50 -36.70
CA VAL A 386 -14.24 0.71 -38.05
C VAL A 386 -13.45 2.03 -38.14
N GLN A 387 -13.98 3.11 -37.58
CA GLN A 387 -13.29 4.41 -37.59
C GLN A 387 -12.02 4.41 -36.74
N VAL A 388 -12.05 3.83 -35.54
CA VAL A 388 -10.85 3.72 -34.69
C VAL A 388 -9.78 2.85 -35.38
N LYS A 389 -10.19 1.80 -36.10
CA LYS A 389 -9.25 0.97 -36.87
C LYS A 389 -8.66 1.73 -38.06
N ALA A 390 -9.48 2.48 -38.81
CA ALA A 390 -9.01 3.34 -39.89
C ALA A 390 -7.99 4.39 -39.40
N PHE A 391 -8.24 4.99 -38.23
CA PHE A 391 -7.27 5.87 -37.56
C PHE A 391 -5.95 5.14 -37.28
N GLN A 392 -6.02 3.96 -36.64
CA GLN A 392 -4.83 3.18 -36.28
C GLN A 392 -4.02 2.78 -37.52
N ASP A 393 -4.69 2.31 -38.57
CA ASP A 393 -4.06 1.88 -39.82
C ASP A 393 -3.41 3.05 -40.56
N LEU A 394 -4.05 4.23 -40.56
CA LEU A 394 -3.46 5.43 -41.17
C LEU A 394 -2.16 5.84 -40.45
N VAL A 395 -2.17 5.86 -39.12
CA VAL A 395 -0.97 6.13 -38.30
C VAL A 395 0.14 5.12 -38.60
N ASP A 396 -0.20 3.83 -38.64
CA ASP A 396 0.76 2.75 -38.90
C ASP A 396 1.36 2.82 -40.31
N ASN A 397 0.54 3.10 -41.32
CA ASN A 397 0.97 3.24 -42.71
C ASN A 397 1.91 4.44 -42.89
N VAL A 398 1.57 5.61 -42.34
CA VAL A 398 2.42 6.81 -42.45
C VAL A 398 3.75 6.62 -41.70
N TYR A 399 3.74 5.91 -40.56
CA TYR A 399 4.99 5.57 -39.85
C TYR A 399 5.89 4.63 -40.66
N LYS A 400 5.32 3.62 -41.33
CA LYS A 400 6.06 2.64 -42.15
C LYS A 400 6.59 3.21 -43.46
N ASP A 401 5.94 4.25 -43.99
CA ASP A 401 6.31 4.92 -45.24
C ASP A 401 7.52 5.87 -45.07
N SER A 402 8.64 5.30 -44.62
CA SER A 402 9.90 5.97 -44.28
C SER A 402 10.67 6.58 -45.48
N LEU A 403 10.18 6.39 -46.70
CA LEU A 403 10.80 6.86 -47.95
C LEU A 403 10.05 8.05 -48.56
N ASN A 404 8.97 8.51 -47.94
CA ASN A 404 8.13 9.54 -48.52
C ASN A 404 8.68 10.94 -48.21
N THR A 405 8.86 11.76 -49.25
CA THR A 405 9.20 13.20 -49.13
C THR A 405 7.99 14.05 -48.74
N ASP A 406 6.92 13.42 -48.28
CA ASP A 406 5.65 14.02 -47.89
C ASP A 406 5.80 14.79 -46.57
N GLN A 407 5.05 15.89 -46.41
CA GLN A 407 4.95 16.63 -45.16
C GLN A 407 4.23 15.82 -44.07
N ARG A 408 3.55 14.74 -44.47
CA ARG A 408 2.99 13.72 -43.59
C ARG A 408 4.08 12.78 -43.08
N PHE A 409 4.32 12.83 -41.78
CA PHE A 409 5.17 11.88 -41.08
C PHE A 409 4.61 11.53 -39.71
N VAL A 410 5.08 10.41 -39.16
CA VAL A 410 4.88 10.00 -37.77
C VAL A 410 6.21 9.48 -37.28
N THR A 411 6.75 10.01 -36.17
CA THR A 411 7.98 9.45 -35.57
C THR A 411 7.67 8.16 -34.81
N ILE A 412 8.68 7.40 -34.39
CA ILE A 412 8.45 6.21 -33.56
C ILE A 412 7.71 6.56 -32.25
N GLU A 413 8.01 7.69 -31.63
CA GLU A 413 7.31 8.16 -30.43
C GLU A 413 5.84 8.48 -30.74
N GLY A 414 5.58 9.25 -31.81
CA GLY A 414 4.22 9.57 -32.25
C GLY A 414 3.41 8.30 -32.57
N TRP A 415 4.02 7.36 -33.30
CA TRP A 415 3.40 6.08 -33.64
C TRP A 415 3.05 5.30 -32.39
N LYS A 416 3.98 5.14 -31.43
CA LYS A 416 3.70 4.42 -30.17
C LYS A 416 2.50 5.01 -29.44
N PHE A 417 2.47 6.33 -29.26
CA PHE A 417 1.39 7.00 -28.54
C PHE A 417 0.03 6.89 -29.24
N LEU A 418 -0.02 7.15 -30.55
CA LEU A 418 -1.29 7.13 -31.29
C LEU A 418 -1.78 5.69 -31.53
N TYR A 419 -0.89 4.78 -31.93
CA TYR A 419 -1.23 3.39 -32.27
C TYR A 419 -1.72 2.60 -31.04
N TRP A 420 -0.95 2.62 -29.94
CA TRP A 420 -1.30 1.83 -28.75
C TRP A 420 -2.54 2.37 -28.05
N ASN A 421 -2.72 3.70 -28.00
CA ASN A 421 -3.94 4.25 -27.42
C ASN A 421 -5.19 3.99 -28.27
N ALA A 422 -5.07 3.90 -29.59
CA ALA A 422 -6.15 3.37 -30.44
C ALA A 422 -6.40 1.88 -30.19
N GLN A 423 -5.35 1.07 -30.00
CA GLN A 423 -5.49 -0.36 -29.70
C GLN A 423 -6.31 -0.59 -28.43
N TYR A 424 -6.06 0.18 -27.37
CA TYR A 424 -6.81 0.05 -26.13
C TYR A 424 -8.30 0.34 -26.28
N ILE A 425 -8.69 1.21 -27.23
CA ILE A 425 -10.11 1.45 -27.56
C ILE A 425 -10.67 0.23 -28.30
N LEU A 426 -9.94 -0.28 -29.30
CA LEU A 426 -10.36 -1.44 -30.11
C LEU A 426 -10.56 -2.72 -29.28
N ASP A 427 -9.74 -2.90 -28.24
CA ASP A 427 -9.82 -4.05 -27.33
C ASP A 427 -11.11 -4.05 -26.49
N ARG A 428 -11.74 -2.88 -26.32
CA ARG A 428 -12.98 -2.70 -25.54
C ARG A 428 -14.25 -2.72 -26.39
N LEU A 429 -14.14 -2.41 -27.68
CA LEU A 429 -15.29 -2.43 -28.59
C LEU A 429 -15.64 -3.87 -28.99
N PRO A 430 -16.90 -4.15 -29.39
CA PRO A 430 -17.31 -5.48 -29.86
C PRO A 430 -16.60 -5.87 -31.15
N LYS A 431 -16.22 -7.15 -31.26
CA LYS A 431 -15.60 -7.71 -32.48
C LYS A 431 -16.68 -7.99 -33.55
N PRO A 432 -16.31 -7.99 -34.84
CA PRO A 432 -17.21 -8.39 -35.93
C PRO A 432 -17.74 -9.80 -35.78
#